data_AF-A0A7Y4TJJ2-F1
#
_entry.id   AF-A0A7Y4TJJ2-F1
#
_cell.length_a   1.000
_cell.length_b   1.000
_cell.length_c   1.000
_cell.angle_alpha   90.00
_cell.angle_beta   90.00
_cell.angle_gamma   90.00
#
_symmetry.space_group_name_H-M   'P 1'
#
loop_
_entity.id
_entity.type
_entity.pdbx_description
1 polymer ?
#
loop_
_entity_poly.entity_id
_entity_poly.type
_entity_poly.pdbx_seq_one_letter_code
_entity_poly.pdbx_strand_id
1 'polypeptide(L)'
;MEATLAKESNFEDKLLEISSEMDAFEGYTHAHGLRIAAIADAIGKQFNLAAHDREFMQQAALVHDLGELVMNRDYIKQNRPLSAAERMDMQRHPVIGEQEASKRGFSRGVQLLIRWHHEWWNGSGYPDALEGEQIPLAARILRVADSFAALRDDRPRRRAMSVAEAKVYLNDWIGLEFDPKVVKAFFSSEYIDFLEVEKPVQAELPPAQTEIVETTPLALPTAEPQLSNEQAPASSPEESLPNIKPDHE
;
A
#
# COMPACT_ATOMS: atom_id res chain seq x y z
N MET A 1 9.51 -27.15 -30.28
CA MET A 1 9.19 -25.72 -30.41
C MET A 1 7.74 -25.47 -29.98
N GLU A 2 6.73 -26.12 -30.57
CA GLU A 2 5.32 -25.98 -30.15
C GLU A 2 5.03 -26.34 -28.69
N ALA A 3 5.60 -27.43 -28.16
CA ALA A 3 5.36 -27.84 -26.76
C ALA A 3 6.02 -26.92 -25.70
N THR A 4 7.04 -26.15 -26.09
CA THR A 4 7.69 -25.14 -25.23
C THR A 4 6.88 -23.85 -25.25
N LEU A 5 6.49 -23.40 -26.44
CA LEU A 5 5.62 -22.23 -26.63
C LEU A 5 4.26 -22.39 -25.95
N ALA A 6 3.65 -23.60 -26.00
CA ALA A 6 2.39 -23.88 -25.31
C ALA A 6 2.53 -24.02 -23.77
N LYS A 7 3.73 -24.31 -23.27
CA LYS A 7 4.01 -24.31 -21.81
C LYS A 7 4.28 -22.90 -21.29
N GLU A 8 4.99 -22.09 -22.07
CA GLU A 8 5.26 -20.68 -21.78
C GLU A 8 3.96 -19.87 -21.78
N SER A 9 3.07 -20.04 -22.78
CA SER A 9 1.77 -19.35 -22.79
C SER A 9 0.91 -19.73 -21.57
N ASN A 10 0.90 -21.00 -21.16
CA ASN A 10 0.16 -21.45 -20.00
C ASN A 10 0.71 -20.90 -18.67
N PHE A 11 2.01 -20.55 -18.61
CA PHE A 11 2.58 -19.91 -17.42
C PHE A 11 2.22 -18.43 -17.37
N GLU A 12 2.36 -17.71 -18.47
CA GLU A 12 2.00 -16.29 -18.58
C GLU A 12 0.49 -16.08 -18.31
N ASP A 13 -0.37 -16.90 -18.90
CA ASP A 13 -1.82 -16.82 -18.69
C ASP A 13 -2.18 -17.01 -17.21
N LYS A 14 -1.57 -18.00 -16.54
CA LYS A 14 -1.75 -18.23 -15.10
C LYS A 14 -1.20 -17.10 -14.24
N LEU A 15 -0.09 -16.51 -14.66
CA LEU A 15 0.51 -15.39 -13.94
C LEU A 15 -0.43 -14.18 -13.98
N LEU A 16 -1.02 -13.90 -15.14
CA LEU A 16 -2.02 -12.84 -15.30
C LEU A 16 -3.31 -13.13 -14.53
N GLU A 17 -3.75 -14.40 -14.49
CA GLU A 17 -4.89 -14.83 -13.67
C GLU A 17 -4.63 -14.55 -12.17
N ILE A 18 -3.48 -14.99 -11.65
CA ILE A 18 -3.09 -14.73 -10.25
C ILE A 18 -2.99 -13.23 -9.96
N SER A 19 -2.40 -12.46 -10.88
CA SER A 19 -2.30 -11.00 -10.73
C SER A 19 -3.68 -10.34 -10.67
N SER A 20 -4.61 -10.78 -11.54
CA SER A 20 -5.99 -10.28 -11.54
C SER A 20 -6.75 -10.65 -10.26
N GLU A 21 -6.55 -11.86 -9.74
CA GLU A 21 -7.13 -12.27 -8.45
C GLU A 21 -6.59 -11.45 -7.28
N MET A 22 -5.28 -11.17 -7.28
CA MET A 22 -4.60 -10.37 -6.27
C MET A 22 -5.10 -8.92 -6.29
N ASP A 23 -5.10 -8.28 -7.47
CA ASP A 23 -5.62 -6.93 -7.66
C ASP A 23 -7.06 -6.81 -7.13
N ALA A 24 -7.92 -7.80 -7.44
CA ALA A 24 -9.30 -7.84 -6.96
C ALA A 24 -9.39 -8.05 -5.44
N PHE A 25 -8.52 -8.88 -4.85
CA PHE A 25 -8.46 -9.12 -3.41
C PHE A 25 -8.08 -7.86 -2.62
N GLU A 26 -7.15 -7.07 -3.16
CA GLU A 26 -6.71 -5.79 -2.60
C GLU A 26 -7.70 -4.64 -2.86
N GLY A 27 -8.69 -4.87 -3.72
CA GLY A 27 -9.74 -3.90 -4.04
C GLY A 27 -9.37 -2.94 -5.17
N TYR A 28 -8.37 -3.25 -5.98
CA TYR A 28 -8.09 -2.52 -7.21
C TYR A 28 -9.13 -2.85 -8.29
N THR A 29 -9.58 -1.82 -9.00
CA THR A 29 -10.56 -1.93 -10.10
C THR A 29 -9.91 -1.95 -11.47
N HIS A 30 -8.60 -1.74 -11.53
CA HIS A 30 -7.78 -1.72 -12.74
C HIS A 30 -6.58 -2.64 -12.52
N ALA A 31 -5.93 -3.05 -13.61
CA ALA A 31 -4.78 -3.95 -13.55
C ALA A 31 -3.54 -3.24 -12.93
N HIS A 32 -3.43 -3.32 -11.61
CA HIS A 32 -2.44 -2.64 -10.80
C HIS A 32 -1.05 -3.27 -11.00
N GLY A 33 -0.95 -4.61 -10.88
CA GLY A 33 0.31 -5.32 -11.13
C GLY A 33 0.88 -5.06 -12.53
N LEU A 34 0.04 -5.00 -13.56
CA LEU A 34 0.46 -4.70 -14.94
C LEU A 34 1.03 -3.28 -15.08
N ARG A 35 0.43 -2.30 -14.39
CA ARG A 35 0.95 -0.92 -14.37
C ARG A 35 2.31 -0.85 -13.70
N ILE A 36 2.48 -1.53 -12.56
CA ILE A 36 3.77 -1.62 -11.87
C ILE A 36 4.81 -2.23 -12.81
N ALA A 37 4.49 -3.34 -13.48
CA ALA A 37 5.40 -4.01 -14.41
C ALA A 37 5.85 -3.09 -15.56
N ALA A 38 4.92 -2.31 -16.13
CA ALA A 38 5.22 -1.37 -17.22
C ALA A 38 6.14 -0.22 -16.77
N ILE A 39 5.86 0.37 -15.60
CA ILE A 39 6.69 1.44 -15.01
C ILE A 39 8.08 0.90 -14.66
N ALA A 40 8.14 -0.26 -14.02
CA ALA A 40 9.40 -0.89 -13.62
C ALA A 40 10.29 -1.22 -14.83
N ASP A 41 9.74 -1.78 -15.91
CA ASP A 41 10.51 -2.06 -17.14
C ASP A 41 11.03 -0.76 -17.80
N ALA A 42 10.23 0.30 -17.81
CA ALA A 42 10.64 1.60 -18.35
C ALA A 42 11.83 2.21 -17.58
N ILE A 43 11.83 2.09 -16.25
CA ILE A 43 12.97 2.50 -15.42
C ILE A 43 14.16 1.56 -15.64
N GLY A 44 13.94 0.24 -15.61
CA GLY A 44 14.98 -0.77 -15.74
C GLY A 44 15.76 -0.69 -17.06
N LYS A 45 15.08 -0.31 -18.16
CA LYS A 45 15.71 -0.02 -19.45
C LYS A 45 16.75 1.09 -19.37
N GLN A 46 16.50 2.15 -18.60
CA GLN A 46 17.45 3.27 -18.44
C GLN A 46 18.71 2.87 -17.67
N PHE A 47 18.60 1.86 -16.79
CA PHE A 47 19.73 1.27 -16.08
C PHE A 47 20.46 0.19 -16.88
N ASN A 48 20.05 -0.09 -18.12
CA ASN A 48 20.57 -1.18 -18.94
C ASN A 48 20.49 -2.54 -18.23
N LEU A 49 19.44 -2.77 -17.44
CA LEU A 49 19.19 -4.11 -16.87
C LEU A 49 19.04 -5.13 -18.00
N ALA A 50 19.62 -6.31 -17.79
CA ALA A 50 19.51 -7.41 -18.73
C ALA A 50 18.05 -7.83 -18.88
N ALA A 51 17.68 -8.34 -20.06
CA ALA A 51 16.29 -8.70 -20.36
C ALA A 51 15.69 -9.69 -19.34
N HIS A 52 16.47 -10.67 -18.88
CA HIS A 52 16.04 -11.64 -17.87
C HIS A 52 15.79 -11.01 -16.49
N ASP A 53 16.59 -10.03 -16.07
CA ASP A 53 16.37 -9.32 -14.81
C ASP A 53 15.11 -8.46 -14.87
N ARG A 54 14.85 -7.83 -16.03
CA ARG A 54 13.60 -7.09 -16.26
C ARG A 54 12.39 -8.03 -16.27
N GLU A 55 12.52 -9.21 -16.88
CA GLU A 55 11.47 -10.22 -16.87
C GLU A 55 11.14 -10.68 -15.44
N PHE A 56 12.15 -10.96 -14.61
CA PHE A 56 11.93 -11.29 -13.20
C PHE A 56 11.25 -10.14 -12.44
N MET A 57 11.62 -8.90 -12.73
CA MET A 57 10.99 -7.73 -12.12
C MET A 57 9.54 -7.54 -12.57
N GLN A 58 9.22 -7.79 -13.84
CA GLN A 58 7.85 -7.76 -14.35
C GLN A 58 7.00 -8.87 -13.74
N GLN A 59 7.54 -10.09 -13.64
CA GLN A 59 6.84 -11.18 -12.94
C GLN A 59 6.62 -10.85 -11.46
N ALA A 60 7.64 -10.33 -10.77
CA ALA A 60 7.52 -9.94 -9.37
C ALA A 60 6.48 -8.82 -9.18
N ALA A 61 6.41 -7.84 -10.08
CA ALA A 61 5.39 -6.79 -10.03
C ALA A 61 3.96 -7.35 -10.07
N LEU A 62 3.72 -8.38 -10.88
CA LEU A 62 2.41 -9.02 -11.02
C LEU A 62 1.98 -9.81 -9.78
N VAL A 63 2.92 -10.24 -8.93
CA VAL A 63 2.64 -11.12 -7.78
C VAL A 63 3.30 -10.66 -6.47
N HIS A 64 3.65 -9.37 -6.37
CA HIS A 64 4.38 -8.83 -5.21
C HIS A 64 3.61 -9.02 -3.90
N ASP A 65 2.29 -8.90 -3.94
CA ASP A 65 1.39 -9.05 -2.80
C ASP A 65 0.72 -10.43 -2.71
N LEU A 66 1.32 -11.46 -3.35
CA LEU A 66 0.84 -12.85 -3.26
C LEU A 66 0.70 -13.33 -1.80
N GLY A 67 1.55 -12.81 -0.91
CA GLY A 67 1.45 -13.10 0.51
C GLY A 67 0.15 -12.62 1.16
N GLU A 68 -0.42 -11.51 0.71
CA GLU A 68 -1.69 -10.98 1.22
C GLU A 68 -2.85 -11.92 0.89
N LEU A 69 -2.89 -12.40 -0.35
CA LEU A 69 -3.87 -13.38 -0.82
C LEU A 69 -3.78 -14.69 -0.01
N VAL A 70 -2.57 -15.16 0.28
CA VAL A 70 -2.34 -16.36 1.10
C VAL A 70 -2.74 -16.14 2.56
N MET A 71 -2.45 -14.96 3.11
CA MET A 71 -2.82 -14.62 4.48
C MET A 71 -4.35 -14.52 4.64
N ASN A 72 -5.06 -14.05 3.59
CA ASN A 72 -6.52 -13.93 3.53
C ASN A 72 -7.13 -13.33 4.81
N ARG A 73 -6.58 -12.21 5.29
CA ARG A 73 -7.06 -11.54 6.50
C ARG A 73 -8.21 -10.60 6.16
N ASP A 74 -9.24 -10.61 7.00
CA ASP A 74 -10.41 -9.73 6.79
C ASP A 74 -10.03 -8.25 6.81
N TYR A 75 -9.04 -7.85 7.60
CA TYR A 75 -8.63 -6.44 7.72
C TYR A 75 -8.06 -5.87 6.41
N ILE A 76 -7.56 -6.71 5.49
CA ILE A 76 -7.03 -6.27 4.19
C ILE A 76 -8.16 -5.71 3.33
N LYS A 77 -9.33 -6.35 3.42
CA LYS A 77 -10.56 -5.97 2.71
C LYS A 77 -11.31 -4.84 3.41
N GLN A 78 -10.94 -4.50 4.64
CA GLN A 78 -11.64 -3.50 5.44
C GLN A 78 -11.18 -2.10 5.08
N ASN A 79 -12.13 -1.23 4.77
CA ASN A 79 -11.89 0.18 4.50
C ASN A 79 -11.71 0.99 5.79
N ARG A 80 -10.76 0.60 6.66
CA ARG A 80 -10.39 1.30 7.90
C ARG A 80 -8.88 1.33 8.12
N PRO A 81 -8.32 2.27 8.92
CA PRO A 81 -6.93 2.20 9.28
C PRO A 81 -6.66 0.90 10.04
N LEU A 82 -5.52 0.28 9.75
CA LEU A 82 -5.06 -0.89 10.47
C LEU A 82 -4.63 -0.50 11.88
N SER A 83 -4.98 -1.35 12.84
CA SER A 83 -4.43 -1.28 14.20
C SER A 83 -2.93 -1.60 14.17
N ALA A 84 -2.23 -1.35 15.28
CA ALA A 84 -0.80 -1.69 15.40
C ALA A 84 -0.55 -3.19 15.17
N ALA A 85 -1.38 -4.05 15.77
CA ALA A 85 -1.27 -5.51 15.60
C ALA A 85 -1.54 -5.96 14.15
N GLU A 86 -2.54 -5.37 13.49
CA GLU A 86 -2.83 -5.69 12.08
C GLU A 86 -1.72 -5.22 11.15
N ARG A 87 -1.10 -4.06 11.41
CA ARG A 87 0.09 -3.61 10.67
C ARG A 87 1.26 -4.57 10.84
N MET A 88 1.51 -5.03 12.06
CA MET A 88 2.58 -6.01 12.32
C MET A 88 2.31 -7.36 11.62
N ASP A 89 1.07 -7.84 11.61
CA ASP A 89 0.73 -9.06 10.86
C ASP A 89 0.88 -8.84 9.34
N MET A 90 0.43 -7.68 8.84
CA MET A 90 0.50 -7.32 7.42
C MET A 90 1.94 -7.31 6.87
N GLN A 91 2.90 -6.82 7.64
CA GLN A 91 4.32 -6.80 7.26
C GLN A 91 4.94 -8.19 7.02
N ARG A 92 4.20 -9.27 7.31
CA ARG A 92 4.64 -10.64 7.04
C ARG A 92 4.38 -11.07 5.61
N HIS A 93 3.55 -10.36 4.84
CA HIS A 93 3.18 -10.77 3.49
C HIS A 93 4.39 -10.91 2.54
N PRO A 94 5.49 -10.11 2.60
CA PRO A 94 6.61 -10.32 1.68
C PRO A 94 7.30 -11.66 1.91
N VAL A 95 7.43 -12.07 3.18
CA VAL A 95 8.02 -13.35 3.57
C VAL A 95 7.11 -14.52 3.16
N ILE A 96 5.80 -14.38 3.37
CA ILE A 96 4.82 -15.41 3.00
C ILE A 96 4.71 -15.51 1.46
N GLY A 97 4.73 -14.38 0.76
CA GLY A 97 4.71 -14.27 -0.69
C GLY A 97 5.93 -14.92 -1.32
N GLU A 98 7.13 -14.67 -0.80
CA GLU A 98 8.37 -15.35 -1.21
C GLU A 98 8.23 -16.88 -1.09
N GLN A 99 7.77 -17.36 0.05
CA GLN A 99 7.61 -18.80 0.32
C GLN A 99 6.57 -19.43 -0.61
N GLU A 100 5.46 -18.73 -0.86
CA GLU A 100 4.42 -19.21 -1.77
C GLU A 100 4.90 -19.21 -3.22
N ALA A 101 5.59 -18.15 -3.66
CA ALA A 101 6.21 -18.08 -4.97
C ALA A 101 7.20 -19.24 -5.18
N SER A 102 7.97 -19.60 -4.15
CA SER A 102 8.85 -20.78 -4.20
C SER A 102 8.08 -22.08 -4.43
N LYS A 103 6.94 -22.30 -3.76
CA LYS A 103 6.12 -23.52 -3.96
C LYS A 103 5.51 -23.57 -5.36
N ARG A 104 5.19 -22.41 -5.93
CA ARG A 104 4.62 -22.25 -7.28
C ARG A 104 5.67 -22.33 -8.40
N GLY A 105 6.95 -22.47 -8.05
CA GLY A 105 8.03 -22.68 -9.02
C GLY A 105 8.57 -21.40 -9.66
N PHE A 106 8.29 -20.22 -9.09
CA PHE A 106 8.93 -18.98 -9.54
C PHE A 106 10.44 -19.02 -9.34
N SER A 107 11.18 -18.31 -10.17
CA SER A 107 12.64 -18.22 -10.05
C SER A 107 13.06 -17.59 -8.72
N ARG A 108 14.27 -17.88 -8.24
CA ARG A 108 14.78 -17.25 -7.01
C ARG A 108 14.84 -15.72 -7.11
N GLY A 109 15.08 -15.19 -8.31
CA GLY A 109 15.05 -13.75 -8.58
C GLY A 109 13.68 -13.14 -8.27
N VAL A 110 12.61 -13.73 -8.80
CA VAL A 110 11.23 -13.27 -8.54
C VAL A 110 10.89 -13.37 -7.04
N GLN A 111 11.21 -14.50 -6.41
CA GLN A 111 10.96 -14.71 -4.98
C GLN A 111 11.60 -13.62 -4.11
N LEU A 112 12.86 -13.26 -4.39
CA LEU A 112 13.59 -12.25 -3.64
C LEU A 112 13.05 -10.83 -3.90
N LEU A 113 12.60 -10.55 -5.11
CA LEU A 113 11.95 -9.27 -5.41
C LEU A 113 10.63 -9.13 -4.66
N ILE A 114 9.82 -10.20 -4.58
CA ILE A 114 8.63 -10.24 -3.71
C ILE A 114 9.02 -10.01 -2.25
N ARG A 115 10.09 -10.63 -1.77
CA ARG A 115 10.53 -10.45 -0.37
C ARG A 115 10.91 -9.00 -0.04
N TRP A 116 11.57 -8.31 -0.97
CA TRP A 116 12.24 -7.02 -0.70
C TRP A 116 11.55 -5.80 -1.28
N HIS A 117 10.35 -5.92 -1.87
CA HIS A 117 9.65 -4.79 -2.48
C HIS A 117 9.17 -3.73 -1.47
N HIS A 118 9.23 -4.01 -0.15
CA HIS A 118 8.97 -3.07 0.94
C HIS A 118 10.23 -2.63 1.71
N GLU A 119 11.42 -3.00 1.24
CA GLU A 119 12.65 -2.43 1.78
C GLU A 119 12.74 -0.95 1.38
N TRP A 120 13.20 -0.13 2.32
CA TRP A 120 13.35 1.31 2.13
C TRP A 120 14.82 1.66 2.03
N TRP A 121 15.14 2.65 1.21
CA TRP A 121 16.52 3.07 0.96
C TRP A 121 17.32 3.34 2.24
N ASN A 122 16.70 3.87 3.29
CA ASN A 122 17.33 4.17 4.58
C ASN A 122 17.38 2.99 5.57
N GLY A 123 16.93 1.78 5.20
CA GLY A 123 16.91 0.62 6.07
C GLY A 123 15.74 0.57 7.07
N SER A 124 14.80 1.51 7.06
CA SER A 124 13.60 1.45 7.94
C SER A 124 12.44 0.64 7.35
N GLY A 125 12.67 -0.04 6.22
CA GLY A 125 11.71 -0.93 5.59
C GLY A 125 11.69 -2.32 6.23
N TYR A 126 11.02 -3.26 5.56
CA TYR A 126 10.88 -4.64 6.01
C TYR A 126 10.92 -5.59 4.81
N PRO A 127 11.19 -6.90 5.00
CA PRO A 127 11.33 -7.64 6.26
C PRO A 127 12.74 -7.73 6.84
N ASP A 128 13.78 -7.45 6.06
CA ASP A 128 15.18 -7.69 6.41
C ASP A 128 15.93 -6.40 6.78
N ALA A 129 15.31 -5.23 6.61
CA ALA A 129 15.88 -3.92 6.92
C ALA A 129 17.19 -3.66 6.16
N LEU A 130 17.18 -4.00 4.86
CA LEU A 130 18.31 -3.76 3.96
C LEU A 130 18.44 -2.25 3.70
N GLU A 131 19.67 -1.73 3.69
CA GLU A 131 19.93 -0.30 3.48
C GLU A 131 20.68 -0.05 2.17
N GLY A 132 20.25 1.00 1.46
CA GLY A 132 20.93 1.52 0.29
C GLY A 132 21.14 0.47 -0.80
N GLU A 133 22.40 0.25 -1.15
CA GLU A 133 22.78 -0.69 -2.22
C GLU A 133 22.79 -2.16 -1.77
N GLN A 134 22.52 -2.46 -0.50
CA GLN A 134 22.22 -3.84 -0.08
C GLN A 134 20.90 -4.32 -0.69
N ILE A 135 19.99 -3.40 -0.98
CA ILE A 135 18.76 -3.68 -1.73
C ILE A 135 19.12 -3.83 -3.21
N PRO A 136 18.78 -4.97 -3.85
CA PRO A 136 19.00 -5.13 -5.28
C PRO A 136 18.34 -4.01 -6.10
N LEU A 137 18.99 -3.59 -7.19
CA LEU A 137 18.47 -2.49 -8.02
C LEU A 137 17.04 -2.74 -8.50
N ALA A 138 16.72 -3.96 -8.91
CA ALA A 138 15.37 -4.32 -9.34
C ALA A 138 14.32 -4.17 -8.22
N ALA A 139 14.65 -4.45 -6.95
CA ALA A 139 13.74 -4.22 -5.83
C ALA A 139 13.55 -2.72 -5.55
N ARG A 140 14.61 -1.91 -5.66
CA ARG A 140 14.53 -0.44 -5.56
C ARG A 140 13.66 0.17 -6.66
N ILE A 141 13.76 -0.35 -7.88
CA ILE A 141 12.90 0.04 -9.01
C ILE A 141 11.45 -0.35 -8.72
N LEU A 142 11.24 -1.58 -8.26
CA LEU A 142 9.91 -2.08 -7.94
C LEU A 142 9.22 -1.25 -6.86
N ARG A 143 9.94 -0.83 -5.80
CA ARG A 143 9.43 0.06 -4.74
C ARG A 143 8.89 1.38 -5.29
N VAL A 144 9.63 2.02 -6.20
CA VAL A 144 9.21 3.27 -6.84
C VAL A 144 7.99 3.05 -7.73
N ALA A 145 8.01 1.97 -8.53
CA ALA A 145 6.92 1.65 -9.45
C ALA A 145 5.60 1.33 -8.71
N ASP A 146 5.67 0.48 -7.67
CA ASP A 146 4.55 0.14 -6.78
C ASP A 146 3.98 1.40 -6.13
N SER A 147 4.82 2.17 -5.44
CA SER A 147 4.38 3.37 -4.72
C SER A 147 3.69 4.37 -5.65
N PHE A 148 4.27 4.63 -6.83
CA PHE A 148 3.64 5.52 -7.80
C PHE A 148 2.30 4.96 -8.33
N ALA A 149 2.26 3.67 -8.70
CA ALA A 149 1.05 3.04 -9.18
C ALA A 149 -0.08 3.10 -8.14
N ALA A 150 0.24 2.76 -6.89
CA ALA A 150 -0.66 2.80 -5.75
C ALA A 150 -1.18 4.20 -5.46
N LEU A 151 -0.32 5.24 -5.47
CA LEU A 151 -0.74 6.64 -5.27
C LEU A 151 -1.72 7.11 -6.35
N ARG A 152 -1.57 6.58 -7.57
CA ARG A 152 -2.39 6.91 -8.74
C ARG A 152 -3.68 6.11 -8.84
N ASP A 153 -3.88 5.07 -8.03
CA ASP A 153 -5.11 4.29 -8.04
C ASP A 153 -6.09 4.78 -6.97
N ASP A 154 -7.37 4.77 -7.34
CA ASP A 154 -8.44 5.03 -6.40
C ASP A 154 -8.47 3.92 -5.37
N ARG A 155 -8.49 4.30 -4.10
CA ARG A 155 -8.74 3.39 -2.99
C ARG A 155 -10.07 3.77 -2.35
N PRO A 156 -10.77 2.84 -1.70
CA PRO A 156 -12.08 3.09 -1.09
C PRO A 156 -12.18 4.30 -0.13
N ARG A 157 -11.05 4.90 0.30
CA ARG A 157 -10.99 6.16 1.10
C ARG A 157 -10.00 7.21 0.61
N ARG A 158 -9.32 6.98 -0.50
CA ARG A 158 -8.35 7.95 -1.05
C ARG A 158 -8.58 8.02 -2.54
N ARG A 159 -8.98 9.20 -3.03
CA ARG A 159 -8.96 9.47 -4.46
C ARG A 159 -7.54 9.32 -4.99
N ALA A 160 -7.43 8.81 -6.20
CA ALA A 160 -6.18 8.82 -6.95
C ALA A 160 -5.55 10.22 -6.89
N MET A 161 -4.27 10.28 -6.53
CA MET A 161 -3.51 11.53 -6.65
C MET A 161 -3.34 11.88 -8.13
N SER A 162 -3.23 13.16 -8.44
CA SER A 162 -2.76 13.61 -9.76
C SER A 162 -1.32 13.13 -10.01
N VAL A 163 -0.88 13.11 -11.28
CA VAL A 163 0.50 12.76 -11.63
C VAL A 163 1.47 13.69 -10.90
N ALA A 164 1.16 14.99 -10.86
CA ALA A 164 1.98 15.99 -10.19
C ALA A 164 2.11 15.71 -8.69
N GLU A 165 1.02 15.42 -7.99
CA GLU A 165 1.04 15.09 -6.55
C GLU A 165 1.82 13.80 -6.27
N ALA A 166 1.64 12.76 -7.08
CA ALA A 166 2.39 11.51 -6.93
C ALA A 166 3.90 11.73 -7.18
N LYS A 167 4.27 12.56 -8.17
CA LYS A 167 5.67 12.96 -8.40
C LYS A 167 6.25 13.75 -7.23
N VAL A 168 5.48 14.65 -6.61
CA VAL A 168 5.90 15.39 -5.41
C VAL A 168 6.16 14.40 -4.25
N TYR A 169 5.26 13.44 -4.02
CA TYR A 169 5.49 12.41 -3.01
C TYR A 169 6.80 11.64 -3.25
N LEU A 170 7.04 11.16 -4.48
CA LEU A 170 8.29 10.46 -4.77
C LEU A 170 9.52 11.32 -4.48
N ASN A 171 9.45 12.62 -4.78
CA ASN A 171 10.55 13.56 -4.53
C ASN A 171 10.79 13.78 -3.02
N ASP A 172 9.73 13.92 -2.23
CA ASP A 172 9.82 14.22 -0.80
C ASP A 172 10.40 13.05 0.02
N TRP A 173 10.31 11.83 -0.51
CA TRP A 173 10.79 10.60 0.14
C TRP A 173 12.10 10.05 -0.44
N ILE A 174 12.79 10.83 -1.30
CA ILE A 174 14.14 10.49 -1.80
C ILE A 174 15.11 10.33 -0.63
N GLY A 175 15.90 9.25 -0.64
CA GLY A 175 16.91 8.97 0.37
C GLY A 175 16.33 8.43 1.68
N LEU A 176 15.00 8.38 1.81
CA LEU A 176 14.30 7.71 2.91
C LEU A 176 13.72 6.40 2.39
N GLU A 177 12.63 6.48 1.63
CA GLU A 177 11.98 5.32 1.04
C GLU A 177 12.65 4.93 -0.28
N PHE A 178 12.98 5.93 -1.11
CA PHE A 178 13.37 5.70 -2.49
C PHE A 178 14.85 5.99 -2.77
N ASP A 179 15.46 5.15 -3.62
CA ASP A 179 16.79 5.40 -4.17
C ASP A 179 16.77 6.68 -5.04
N PRO A 180 17.62 7.68 -4.74
CA PRO A 180 17.72 8.91 -5.53
C PRO A 180 17.99 8.67 -7.03
N LYS A 181 18.78 7.64 -7.38
CA LYS A 181 19.10 7.31 -8.78
C LYS A 181 17.87 6.79 -9.51
N VAL A 182 17.06 5.98 -8.83
CA VAL A 182 15.84 5.38 -9.41
C VAL A 182 14.76 6.43 -9.63
N VAL A 183 14.53 7.32 -8.65
CA VAL A 183 13.55 8.42 -8.81
C VAL A 183 13.97 9.36 -9.95
N LYS A 184 15.27 9.65 -10.08
CA LYS A 184 15.78 10.43 -11.22
C LYS A 184 15.49 9.76 -12.57
N ALA A 185 15.69 8.45 -12.68
CA ALA A 185 15.36 7.69 -13.89
C ALA A 185 13.85 7.69 -14.17
N PHE A 186 13.02 7.55 -13.13
CA PHE A 186 11.56 7.67 -13.25
C PHE A 186 11.15 9.01 -13.87
N PHE A 187 11.68 10.14 -13.37
CA PHE A 187 11.36 11.47 -13.92
C PHE A 187 11.91 11.74 -15.32
N SER A 188 12.91 10.97 -15.76
CA SER A 188 13.51 11.13 -17.09
C SER A 188 12.78 10.34 -18.18
N SER A 189 11.74 9.56 -17.83
CA SER A 189 11.03 8.69 -18.75
C SER A 189 9.78 9.36 -19.33
N GLU A 190 9.85 9.81 -20.59
CA GLU A 190 8.68 10.34 -21.31
C GLU A 190 7.58 9.27 -21.52
N TYR A 191 7.97 7.98 -21.54
CA TYR A 191 7.03 6.87 -21.67
C TYR A 191 6.12 6.73 -20.43
N ILE A 192 6.65 7.01 -19.24
CA ILE A 192 5.84 6.97 -18.01
C ILE A 192 4.80 8.09 -18.02
N ASP A 193 5.16 9.27 -18.53
CA ASP A 193 4.20 10.36 -18.70
C ASP A 193 3.09 9.99 -19.68
N PHE A 194 3.42 9.30 -20.79
CA PHE A 194 2.45 8.79 -21.74
C PHE A 194 1.48 7.76 -21.13
N LEU A 195 2.00 6.77 -20.40
CA LEU A 195 1.20 5.73 -19.74
C LEU A 195 0.14 6.30 -18.78
N GLU A 196 0.41 7.46 -18.18
CA GLU A 196 -0.46 8.06 -17.16
C GLU A 196 -1.47 9.06 -17.72
N VAL A 197 -1.24 9.59 -18.93
CA VAL A 197 -2.18 10.47 -19.63
C VAL A 197 -3.36 9.67 -20.21
N GLU A 198 -3.14 8.40 -20.59
CA GLU A 198 -4.16 7.55 -21.20
C GLU A 198 -5.01 6.72 -20.21
N LYS A 199 -4.98 7.01 -18.89
CA LYS A 199 -5.95 6.38 -17.98
C LYS A 199 -7.37 6.66 -18.52
N PRO A 200 -8.20 5.64 -18.82
CA PRO A 200 -9.60 5.89 -19.09
C PRO A 200 -10.18 6.52 -17.82
N VAL A 201 -10.61 7.78 -17.93
CA VAL A 201 -11.45 8.43 -16.93
C VAL A 201 -12.69 7.54 -16.80
N GLN A 202 -12.79 6.74 -15.73
CA GLN A 202 -14.02 6.00 -15.49
C GLN A 202 -15.14 6.99 -15.19
N ALA A 203 -16.29 6.74 -15.83
CA ALA A 203 -17.53 7.46 -15.66
C ALA A 203 -17.85 7.64 -14.17
N GLU A 204 -18.20 8.88 -13.80
CA GLU A 204 -18.68 9.20 -12.46
C GLU A 204 -19.73 8.17 -12.03
N LEU A 205 -19.44 7.46 -10.94
CA LEU A 205 -20.48 6.75 -10.20
C LEU A 205 -21.53 7.81 -9.82
N PRO A 206 -22.82 7.62 -10.19
CA PRO A 206 -23.85 8.54 -9.74
C PRO A 206 -23.81 8.60 -8.21
N PRO A 207 -24.00 9.79 -7.60
CA PRO A 207 -23.92 9.93 -6.17
C PRO A 207 -24.87 8.92 -5.52
N ALA A 208 -24.35 8.18 -4.53
CA ALA A 208 -25.14 7.30 -3.70
C ALA A 208 -26.33 8.10 -3.17
N GLN A 209 -27.55 7.67 -3.54
CA GLN A 209 -28.77 8.26 -3.00
C GLN A 209 -28.78 7.95 -1.50
N THR A 210 -28.41 8.93 -0.69
CA THR A 210 -28.75 8.91 0.74
C THR A 210 -30.26 9.03 0.85
N GLU A 211 -30.93 7.90 1.05
CA GLU A 211 -32.27 7.91 1.64
C GLU A 211 -32.17 8.56 3.02
N ILE A 212 -32.77 9.75 3.14
CA ILE A 212 -32.93 10.45 4.39
C ILE A 212 -34.00 9.68 5.15
N VAL A 213 -33.59 8.77 6.03
CA VAL A 213 -34.50 8.21 7.03
C VAL A 213 -34.76 9.33 8.04
N GLU A 214 -35.92 9.97 7.90
CA GLU A 214 -36.42 10.99 8.81
C GLU A 214 -36.65 10.34 10.18
N THR A 215 -35.65 10.40 11.07
CA THR A 215 -35.84 9.96 12.45
C THR A 215 -36.57 11.06 13.21
N THR A 216 -37.87 10.86 13.43
CA THR A 216 -38.68 11.63 14.38
C THR A 216 -37.97 11.69 15.74
N PRO A 217 -37.71 12.87 16.31
CA PRO A 217 -37.05 12.96 17.61
C PRO A 217 -38.00 12.50 18.73
N LEU A 218 -37.52 11.54 19.53
CA LEU A 218 -38.16 11.05 20.74
C LEU A 218 -38.10 12.16 21.81
N ALA A 219 -39.25 12.67 22.24
CA ALA A 219 -39.35 13.69 23.27
C ALA A 219 -38.85 13.15 24.63
N LEU A 220 -37.90 13.87 25.25
CA LEU A 220 -37.50 13.66 26.64
C LEU A 220 -38.54 14.32 27.57
N PRO A 221 -38.98 13.67 28.66
CA PRO A 221 -39.91 14.28 29.61
C PRO A 221 -39.23 15.37 30.43
N THR A 222 -39.88 16.53 30.45
CA THR A 222 -39.59 17.70 31.29
C THR A 222 -39.73 17.37 32.78
N ALA A 223 -38.68 17.60 33.56
CA ALA A 223 -38.74 17.68 35.02
C ALA A 223 -38.60 19.14 35.45
N GLU A 224 -39.62 19.67 36.13
CA GLU A 224 -39.64 21.01 36.73
C GLU A 224 -38.71 21.09 37.97
N PRO A 225 -38.16 22.27 38.29
CA PRO A 225 -37.27 22.44 39.44
C PRO A 225 -38.07 22.72 40.71
N GLN A 226 -37.92 21.87 41.74
CA GLN A 226 -38.34 22.20 43.10
C GLN A 226 -37.18 22.87 43.85
N LEU A 227 -37.34 24.16 44.10
CA LEU A 227 -36.57 24.94 45.06
C LEU A 227 -36.97 24.51 46.48
N SER A 228 -35.99 24.06 47.27
CA SER A 228 -36.06 24.17 48.73
C SER A 228 -34.71 24.60 49.26
N ASN A 229 -34.78 25.59 50.14
CA ASN A 229 -33.70 26.43 50.65
C ASN A 229 -33.61 26.14 52.15
N GLU A 230 -32.53 25.55 52.63
CA GLU A 230 -32.23 25.49 54.07
C GLU A 230 -30.71 25.56 54.32
N GLN A 231 -30.30 26.75 54.73
CA GLN A 231 -29.29 27.13 55.74
C GLN A 231 -28.06 26.22 56.00
N ALA A 232 -26.88 26.84 55.86
CA ALA A 232 -25.59 26.39 56.41
C ALA A 232 -25.54 26.52 57.96
N PRO A 233 -24.55 25.90 58.65
CA PRO A 233 -23.28 26.62 58.82
C PRO A 233 -21.97 25.78 58.81
N ALA A 234 -20.92 26.45 58.35
CA ALA A 234 -19.48 26.43 58.72
C ALA A 234 -18.82 25.24 59.44
N SER A 235 -17.72 24.73 58.84
CA SER A 235 -16.38 24.68 59.47
C SER A 235 -15.31 24.15 58.49
N SER A 236 -14.25 24.93 58.28
CA SER A 236 -12.94 24.54 57.69
C SER A 236 -12.12 23.70 58.69
N PRO A 237 -10.86 23.24 58.44
CA PRO A 237 -9.98 23.46 57.28
C PRO A 237 -9.16 22.24 56.78
N GLU A 238 -8.37 22.49 55.73
CA GLU A 238 -7.03 21.92 55.45
C GLU A 238 -6.85 20.40 55.31
N GLU A 239 -6.48 19.96 54.11
CA GLU A 239 -5.16 19.33 53.94
C GLU A 239 -4.65 19.47 52.51
N SER A 240 -3.37 19.80 52.44
CA SER A 240 -2.60 20.26 51.29
C SER A 240 -1.72 19.15 50.74
N LEU A 241 -1.86 18.86 49.43
CA LEU A 241 -0.80 18.48 48.45
C LEU A 241 0.04 17.20 48.76
N PRO A 242 0.79 16.61 47.79
CA PRO A 242 1.22 17.18 46.51
C PRO A 242 1.10 16.32 45.24
N ASN A 243 1.08 17.10 44.18
CA ASN A 243 1.56 16.87 42.82
C ASN A 243 2.84 15.99 42.74
N ILE A 244 2.80 14.90 41.97
CA ILE A 244 3.99 14.20 41.48
C ILE A 244 3.98 14.33 39.95
N LYS A 245 4.98 15.06 39.46
CA LYS A 245 5.39 15.13 38.05
C LYS A 245 6.42 14.00 37.74
N PRO A 246 6.71 13.75 36.47
CA PRO A 246 7.06 12.43 35.93
C PRO A 246 8.56 12.17 35.89
N ASP A 247 8.93 10.91 35.81
CA ASP A 247 10.27 10.46 35.41
C ASP A 247 10.18 9.24 34.48
N HIS A 248 10.84 9.38 33.33
CA HIS A 248 11.59 8.39 32.54
C HIS A 248 10.91 7.10 32.05
N GLU A 249 10.73 6.99 30.72
CA GLU A 249 11.57 6.17 29.81
C GLU A 249 11.35 6.56 28.34
#